data_AF-A0AAD0HVU5-F1
#
_entry.id   AF-A0AAD0HVU5-F1
#
_cell.length_a   1.000
_cell.length_b   1.000
_cell.length_c   1.000
_cell.angle_alpha   90.00
_cell.angle_beta   90.00
_cell.angle_gamma   90.00
#
_symmetry.space_group_name_H-M   'P 1'
#
loop_
_entity.id
_entity.type
_entity.pdbx_description
1 polymer ?
#
loop_
_entity_poly.entity_id
_entity_poly.type
_entity_poly.pdbx_seq_one_letter_code
_entity_poly.pdbx_strand_id
1 'polypeptide(L)'
;MKKIILGLFLILGAVSFAVPSFIDATKLQKSGHGIIQDEANLFTIGSPKEDTALVISYYLTDKNPQELSDTIKADAPAGEVKFLSAIDNDQAYVNEFQSENFYSYVVVPKKQKLGKYKIYATYATVKKLPKDAINSTVKSIINEAEGLIK
;
A
#
# COMPACT_ATOMS: atom_id res chain seq x y z
N MET A 1 -18.87 -16.57 8.84
CA MET A 1 -17.51 -17.05 8.52
C MET A 1 -16.71 -15.85 8.01
N LYS A 2 -15.81 -15.29 8.83
CA LYS A 2 -15.07 -14.05 8.53
C LYS A 2 -13.69 -14.14 9.19
N LYS A 3 -12.65 -14.64 8.51
CA LYS A 3 -11.27 -14.70 9.07
C LYS A 3 -10.13 -14.71 8.01
N ILE A 4 -10.30 -14.15 6.82
CA ILE A 4 -9.33 -14.42 5.73
C ILE A 4 -8.25 -13.33 5.56
N ILE A 5 -8.56 -12.04 5.75
CA ILE A 5 -7.54 -10.99 5.54
C ILE A 5 -6.40 -11.10 6.56
N LEU A 6 -6.71 -11.41 7.83
CA LEU A 6 -5.70 -11.54 8.89
C LEU A 6 -4.73 -12.72 8.66
N GLY A 7 -5.22 -13.83 8.10
CA GLY A 7 -4.41 -15.03 7.86
C GLY A 7 -3.37 -14.86 6.76
N LEU A 8 -3.64 -13.99 5.77
CA LEU A 8 -2.72 -13.74 4.65
C LEU A 8 -1.48 -12.92 5.06
N PHE A 9 -1.58 -12.13 6.13
CA PHE A 9 -0.48 -11.30 6.66
C PHE A 9 0.22 -11.90 7.89
N LEU A 10 -0.14 -13.13 8.29
CA LEU A 10 0.27 -13.76 9.55
C LEU A 10 1.62 -14.50 9.45
N ILE A 11 2.61 -13.93 8.74
CA ILE A 11 3.99 -14.44 8.71
C ILE A 11 4.87 -13.59 9.64
N LEU A 12 4.47 -13.48 10.91
CA LEU A 12 5.29 -12.85 11.96
C LEU A 12 6.20 -13.90 12.59
N GLY A 13 7.15 -14.42 11.79
CA GLY A 13 8.35 -15.03 12.33
C GLY A 13 9.27 -13.93 12.85
N ALA A 14 9.93 -14.15 13.99
CA ALA A 14 10.89 -13.20 14.57
C ALA A 14 12.16 -13.07 13.70
N VAL A 15 12.04 -12.38 12.57
CA VAL A 15 13.17 -11.88 11.79
C VAL A 15 13.46 -10.47 12.26
N SER A 16 14.70 -10.21 12.68
CA SER A 16 15.14 -8.88 13.10
C SER A 16 15.32 -8.00 11.85
N PHE A 17 14.23 -7.38 11.40
CA PHE A 17 14.25 -6.40 10.34
C PHE A 17 14.93 -5.09 10.80
N ALA A 18 15.82 -4.55 9.99
CA ALA A 18 16.47 -3.28 10.28
C ALA A 18 15.65 -2.16 9.62
N VAL A 19 15.04 -1.28 10.42
CA VAL A 19 14.25 -0.17 9.87
C VAL A 19 15.16 0.73 9.01
N PRO A 20 14.82 0.99 7.73
CA PRO A 20 15.63 1.83 6.85
C PRO A 20 15.87 3.22 7.43
N SER A 21 17.03 3.81 7.11
CA SER A 21 17.48 5.07 7.71
C SER A 21 16.55 6.26 7.44
N PHE A 22 15.74 6.22 6.37
CA PHE A 22 14.77 7.24 6.01
C PHE A 22 13.42 7.10 6.73
N ILE A 23 13.16 5.97 7.41
CA ILE A 23 11.94 5.73 8.18
C ILE A 23 12.16 6.10 9.64
N ASP A 24 11.21 6.85 10.21
CA ASP A 24 11.16 7.14 11.64
C ASP A 24 10.70 5.88 12.41
N ALA A 25 11.67 5.17 13.00
CA ALA A 25 11.42 3.95 13.74
C ALA A 25 10.46 4.14 14.93
N THR A 26 10.46 5.32 15.57
CA THR A 26 9.55 5.60 16.71
C THR A 26 8.12 5.79 16.22
N LYS A 27 7.92 6.52 15.11
CA LYS A 27 6.58 6.64 14.50
C LYS A 27 6.09 5.30 13.97
N LEU A 28 6.96 4.54 13.31
CA LEU A 28 6.61 3.20 12.80
C LEU A 28 6.15 2.28 13.94
N GLN A 29 6.90 2.20 15.03
CA GLN A 29 6.53 1.40 16.21
C GLN A 29 5.16 1.80 16.79
N LYS A 30 4.83 3.10 16.80
CA LYS A 30 3.55 3.62 17.32
C LYS A 30 2.38 3.49 16.34
N SER A 31 2.65 3.33 15.05
CA SER A 31 1.62 3.29 14.01
C SER A 31 0.81 1.99 13.99
N GLY A 32 1.32 0.92 14.60
CA GLY A 32 0.69 -0.40 14.58
C GLY A 32 0.93 -1.19 13.29
N HIS A 33 1.79 -0.73 12.39
CA HIS A 33 2.24 -1.51 11.24
C HIS A 33 3.32 -2.52 11.66
N GLY A 34 3.23 -3.74 11.10
CA GLY A 34 4.33 -4.70 11.09
C GLY A 34 5.19 -4.56 9.84
N ILE A 35 6.46 -4.94 9.93
CA ILE A 35 7.34 -5.07 8.76
C ILE A 35 7.01 -6.39 8.06
N ILE A 36 6.76 -6.32 6.76
CA ILE A 36 6.44 -7.46 5.89
C ILE A 36 7.66 -7.88 5.07
N GLN A 37 8.42 -6.90 4.57
CA GLN A 37 9.55 -7.13 3.69
C GLN A 37 10.59 -6.03 3.88
N ASP A 38 11.86 -6.43 3.91
CA ASP A 38 13.02 -5.53 4.03
C ASP A 38 14.12 -6.05 3.10
N GLU A 39 14.16 -5.50 1.90
CA GLU A 39 15.12 -5.81 0.85
C GLU A 39 15.85 -4.55 0.41
N ALA A 40 16.99 -4.72 -0.27
CA ALA A 40 17.87 -3.61 -0.65
C ALA A 40 17.15 -2.49 -1.43
N ASN A 41 16.15 -2.84 -2.23
CA ASN A 41 15.35 -1.92 -3.04
C ASN A 41 13.90 -1.79 -2.59
N LEU A 42 13.42 -2.54 -1.59
CA LEU A 42 12.00 -2.56 -1.23
C LEU A 42 11.82 -2.73 0.28
N PHE A 43 11.18 -1.74 0.90
CA PHE A 43 10.72 -1.85 2.27
C PHE A 43 9.20 -1.81 2.31
N THR A 44 8.57 -2.85 2.87
CA THR A 44 7.11 -2.98 2.92
C THR A 44 6.65 -3.20 4.35
N ILE A 45 5.63 -2.44 4.74
CA ILE A 45 4.95 -2.54 6.03
C ILE A 45 3.46 -2.79 5.81
N GLY A 46 2.78 -3.34 6.80
CA GLY A 46 1.34 -3.48 6.72
C GLY A 46 0.64 -3.56 8.07
N SER A 47 -0.64 -3.19 8.05
CA SER A 47 -1.53 -3.15 9.20
C SER A 47 -2.86 -3.83 8.85
N PRO A 48 -2.95 -5.18 8.99
CA PRO A 48 -4.20 -5.89 8.79
C PRO A 48 -5.19 -5.57 9.93
N LYS A 49 -6.46 -5.40 9.58
CA LYS A 49 -7.62 -5.30 10.48
C LYS A 49 -8.64 -6.36 10.04
N GLU A 50 -9.74 -6.49 10.79
CA GLU A 50 -10.75 -7.53 10.51
C GLU A 50 -11.32 -7.46 9.09
N ASP A 51 -11.74 -6.28 8.65
CA ASP A 51 -12.44 -6.06 7.37
C ASP A 51 -11.60 -5.26 6.35
N THR A 52 -10.40 -4.81 6.73
CA THR A 52 -9.53 -3.96 5.91
C THR A 52 -8.06 -4.29 6.12
N ALA A 53 -7.21 -4.07 5.13
CA ALA A 53 -5.76 -4.08 5.31
C ALA A 53 -5.14 -2.90 4.57
N LEU A 54 -4.08 -2.33 5.15
CA LEU A 54 -3.22 -1.36 4.47
C LEU A 54 -1.82 -1.96 4.38
N VAL A 55 -1.26 -1.92 3.18
CA VAL A 55 0.13 -2.29 2.89
C VAL A 55 0.78 -1.07 2.24
N ILE A 56 1.92 -0.64 2.76
CA ILE A 56 2.68 0.50 2.26
C ILE A 56 4.07 0.02 1.88
N SER A 57 4.50 0.36 0.67
CA SER A 57 5.79 -0.01 0.12
C SER A 57 6.59 1.22 -0.26
N TYR A 58 7.88 1.21 0.11
CA TYR A 58 8.89 2.20 -0.25
C TYR A 58 9.89 1.53 -1.19
N TYR A 59 9.78 1.83 -2.48
CA TYR A 59 10.46 1.12 -3.56
C TYR A 59 11.51 1.99 -4.23
N LEU A 60 12.76 1.54 -4.25
CA LEU A 60 13.86 2.21 -4.95
C LEU A 60 13.71 2.01 -6.46
N THR A 61 13.25 3.04 -7.16
CA THR A 61 13.01 2.98 -8.60
C THR A 61 13.11 4.37 -9.25
N ASP A 62 13.61 4.39 -10.49
CA ASP A 62 13.67 5.60 -11.31
C ASP A 62 12.36 5.88 -12.05
N LYS A 63 11.37 4.97 -11.97
CA LYS A 63 10.04 5.16 -12.55
C LYS A 63 9.38 6.40 -11.98
N ASN A 64 8.77 7.20 -12.83
CA ASN A 64 7.88 8.25 -12.38
C ASN A 64 6.57 7.64 -11.80
N PRO A 65 5.77 8.40 -11.03
CA PRO A 65 4.58 7.86 -10.39
C PRO A 65 3.56 7.21 -11.35
N GLN A 66 3.42 7.73 -12.57
CA GLN A 66 2.52 7.17 -13.56
C GLN A 66 3.05 5.83 -14.09
N GLU A 67 4.33 5.80 -14.49
CA GLU A 67 5.00 4.57 -14.94
C GLU A 67 4.96 3.47 -13.86
N LEU A 68 5.14 3.85 -12.59
CA LEU A 68 5.03 2.91 -11.48
C LEU A 68 3.61 2.37 -11.33
N SER A 69 2.59 3.24 -11.38
CA SER A 69 1.18 2.84 -11.36
C SER A 69 0.84 1.88 -12.50
N ASP A 70 1.27 2.20 -13.72
CA ASP A 70 1.02 1.39 -14.91
C ASP A 70 1.74 0.03 -14.83
N THR A 71 2.97 0.01 -14.30
CA THR A 71 3.73 -1.22 -14.05
C THR A 71 3.01 -2.11 -13.03
N ILE A 72 2.61 -1.57 -11.87
CA ILE A 72 1.90 -2.35 -10.83
C ILE A 72 0.57 -2.90 -11.37
N LYS A 73 -0.14 -2.12 -12.19
CA LYS A 73 -1.36 -2.57 -12.84
C LYS A 73 -1.11 -3.72 -13.83
N ALA A 74 -0.05 -3.65 -14.62
CA ALA A 74 0.32 -4.68 -15.58
C ALA A 74 0.77 -5.98 -14.89
N ASP A 75 1.46 -5.86 -13.76
CA ASP A 75 1.97 -6.98 -12.96
C ASP A 75 0.92 -7.59 -12.01
N ALA A 76 -0.31 -7.04 -12.00
CA ALA A 76 -1.39 -7.55 -11.18
C ALA A 76 -1.67 -9.03 -11.50
N PRO A 77 -1.83 -9.93 -10.51
CA PRO A 77 -1.96 -11.37 -10.73
C PRO A 77 -3.14 -11.74 -11.64
N ALA A 78 -2.83 -12.02 -12.90
CA ALA A 78 -3.83 -12.34 -13.91
C ALA A 78 -4.62 -13.59 -13.50
N GLY A 79 -5.95 -13.48 -13.50
CA GLY A 79 -6.84 -14.58 -13.11
C GLY A 79 -7.22 -14.60 -11.62
N GLU A 80 -6.49 -13.92 -10.75
CA GLU A 80 -6.83 -13.81 -9.31
C GLU A 80 -7.46 -12.45 -8.97
N VAL A 81 -7.05 -11.40 -9.68
CA VAL A 81 -7.61 -10.06 -9.55
C VAL A 81 -8.19 -9.57 -10.87
N LYS A 82 -9.38 -8.99 -10.81
CA LYS A 82 -10.04 -8.31 -11.93
C LYS A 82 -9.85 -6.81 -11.79
N PHE A 83 -9.19 -6.18 -12.75
CA PHE A 83 -9.14 -4.72 -12.84
C PHE A 83 -10.55 -4.14 -13.07
N LEU A 84 -10.92 -3.13 -12.30
CA LEU A 84 -12.22 -2.48 -12.38
C LEU A 84 -12.13 -1.09 -13.02
N SER A 85 -11.24 -0.25 -12.51
CA SER A 85 -11.11 1.13 -12.98
C SER A 85 -9.75 1.72 -12.59
N ALA A 86 -9.36 2.78 -13.31
CA ALA A 86 -8.27 3.65 -12.92
C ALA A 86 -8.85 5.04 -12.63
N ILE A 87 -8.44 5.63 -11.52
CA ILE A 87 -8.81 6.96 -11.10
C ILE A 87 -7.54 7.79 -11.07
N ASP A 88 -7.55 8.84 -11.87
CA ASP A 88 -6.51 9.85 -11.89
C ASP A 88 -7.03 11.11 -11.20
N ASN A 89 -6.64 11.33 -9.94
CA ASN A 89 -7.03 12.52 -9.18
C ASN A 89 -5.82 13.41 -8.90
N ASP A 90 -6.03 14.58 -8.30
CA ASP A 90 -4.96 15.56 -8.07
C ASP A 90 -3.81 15.06 -7.16
N GLN A 91 -4.08 14.03 -6.35
CA GLN A 91 -3.15 13.51 -5.34
C GLN A 91 -2.41 12.24 -5.79
N ALA A 92 -3.06 11.36 -6.54
CA ALA A 92 -2.55 10.03 -6.86
C ALA A 92 -3.15 9.43 -8.13
N TYR A 93 -2.42 8.46 -8.68
CA TYR A 93 -2.98 7.44 -9.56
C TYR A 93 -3.50 6.29 -8.71
N VAL A 94 -4.75 5.86 -8.96
CA VAL A 94 -5.39 4.79 -8.21
C VAL A 94 -5.90 3.72 -9.15
N ASN A 95 -5.47 2.49 -8.95
CA ASN A 95 -6.01 1.33 -9.67
C ASN A 95 -6.92 0.53 -8.74
N GLU A 96 -8.16 0.34 -9.16
CA GLU A 96 -9.16 -0.48 -8.45
C GLU A 96 -9.15 -1.91 -8.99
N PHE A 97 -9.14 -2.88 -8.08
CA PHE A 97 -9.27 -4.29 -8.40
C PHE A 97 -10.33 -4.97 -7.55
N GLN A 98 -10.86 -6.06 -8.07
CA GLN A 98 -11.74 -6.99 -7.38
C GLN A 98 -11.10 -8.37 -7.35
N SER A 99 -10.96 -8.93 -6.15
CA SER A 99 -10.73 -10.35 -5.93
C SER A 99 -12.05 -11.04 -5.58
N GLU A 100 -12.01 -12.36 -5.34
CA GLU A 100 -13.19 -13.13 -4.94
C GLU A 100 -13.91 -12.55 -3.71
N ASN A 101 -13.15 -12.12 -2.69
CA ASN A 101 -13.69 -11.78 -1.37
C ASN A 101 -13.44 -10.33 -0.91
N PHE A 102 -12.73 -9.52 -1.71
CA PHE A 102 -12.40 -8.14 -1.34
C PHE A 102 -12.13 -7.27 -2.57
N TYR A 103 -12.11 -5.96 -2.33
CA TYR A 103 -11.69 -4.94 -3.27
C TYR A 103 -10.36 -4.36 -2.82
N SER A 104 -9.49 -4.03 -3.76
CA SER A 104 -8.22 -3.36 -3.47
C SER A 104 -8.05 -2.09 -4.29
N TYR A 105 -7.36 -1.14 -3.68
CA TYR A 105 -7.06 0.17 -4.24
C TYR A 105 -5.55 0.35 -4.13
N VAL A 106 -4.86 0.24 -5.26
CA VAL A 106 -3.43 0.54 -5.34
C VAL A 106 -3.28 2.03 -5.57
N VAL A 107 -2.66 2.73 -4.63
CA VAL A 107 -2.49 4.18 -4.62
C VAL A 107 -1.01 4.50 -4.85
N VAL A 108 -0.72 5.25 -5.91
CA VAL A 108 0.60 5.79 -6.20
C VAL A 108 0.53 7.32 -6.14
N PRO A 109 1.10 7.98 -5.12
CA PRO A 109 1.01 9.43 -4.98
C PRO A 109 1.78 10.14 -6.09
N LYS A 110 1.21 11.22 -6.64
CA LYS A 110 1.84 11.99 -7.72
C LYS A 110 3.00 12.85 -7.24
N LYS A 111 2.85 13.44 -6.06
CA LYS A 111 3.85 14.31 -5.42
C LYS A 111 4.34 13.59 -4.18
N GLN A 112 5.56 13.05 -4.27
CA GLN A 112 6.15 12.25 -3.21
C GLN A 112 7.34 12.99 -2.62
N LYS A 113 7.43 13.01 -1.28
CA LYS A 113 8.51 13.71 -0.56
C LYS A 113 9.79 12.89 -0.39
N LEU A 114 9.83 11.65 -0.87
CA LEU A 114 10.93 10.73 -0.67
C LEU A 114 11.77 10.64 -1.95
N GLY A 115 13.05 11.04 -1.88
CA GLY A 115 13.89 11.28 -3.06
C GLY A 115 13.94 10.13 -4.08
N LYS A 116 14.87 9.17 -3.88
CA LYS A 116 15.08 8.03 -4.79
C LYS A 116 14.07 6.88 -4.61
N TYR A 117 13.35 6.85 -3.50
CA TYR A 117 12.33 5.83 -3.23
C TYR A 117 10.96 6.36 -3.63
N LYS A 118 10.13 5.52 -4.22
CA LYS A 118 8.73 5.79 -4.52
C LYS A 118 7.82 5.05 -3.54
N ILE A 119 6.78 5.73 -3.11
CA ILE A 119 5.72 5.20 -2.26
C ILE A 119 4.63 4.64 -3.17
N TYR A 120 4.16 3.44 -2.87
CA TYR A 120 2.83 3.00 -3.27
C TYR A 120 2.20 2.24 -2.10
N ALA A 121 0.87 2.20 -2.10
CA ALA A 121 0.14 1.50 -1.04
C ALA A 121 -1.04 0.73 -1.62
N THR A 122 -1.31 -0.44 -1.05
CA THR A 122 -2.50 -1.23 -1.36
C THR A 122 -3.43 -1.18 -0.16
N TYR A 123 -4.61 -0.59 -0.36
CA TYR A 123 -5.69 -0.65 0.61
C TYR A 123 -6.71 -1.71 0.17
N ALA A 124 -6.88 -2.76 0.97
CA ALA A 124 -7.84 -3.82 0.75
C ALA A 124 -9.03 -3.68 1.71
N THR A 125 -10.24 -3.95 1.22
CA THR A 125 -11.46 -3.93 2.02
C THR A 125 -12.49 -4.93 1.51
N VAL A 126 -13.21 -5.59 2.41
CA VAL A 126 -14.26 -6.57 2.06
C VAL A 126 -15.45 -5.93 1.33
N LYS A 127 -15.67 -4.62 1.49
CA LYS A 127 -16.74 -3.87 0.82
C LYS A 127 -16.14 -2.85 -0.13
N LYS A 128 -16.72 -2.74 -1.34
CA LYS A 128 -16.29 -1.70 -2.28
C LYS A 128 -16.45 -0.32 -1.63
N LEU A 129 -15.43 0.53 -1.78
CA LEU A 129 -15.51 1.90 -1.30
C LEU A 129 -16.59 2.66 -2.09
N PRO A 130 -17.42 3.46 -1.40
CA PRO A 130 -18.23 4.47 -2.05
C PRO A 130 -17.35 5.43 -2.85
N LYS A 131 -17.82 5.87 -4.03
CA LYS A 131 -17.03 6.72 -4.93
C LYS A 131 -16.58 8.02 -4.27
N ASP A 132 -17.44 8.61 -3.46
CA ASP A 132 -17.21 9.84 -2.70
C ASP A 132 -16.19 9.66 -1.56
N ALA A 133 -16.00 8.43 -1.05
CA ALA A 133 -15.02 8.13 -0.01
C ALA A 133 -13.59 7.92 -0.56
N ILE A 134 -13.42 7.65 -1.86
CA ILE A 134 -12.12 7.28 -2.45
C ILE A 134 -11.07 8.39 -2.22
N ASN A 135 -11.40 9.64 -2.53
CA ASN A 135 -10.44 10.74 -2.43
C ASN A 135 -10.00 11.00 -0.99
N SER A 136 -10.90 10.90 -0.01
CA SER A 136 -10.55 11.01 1.42
C SER A 136 -9.68 9.84 1.88
N THR A 137 -9.98 8.62 1.43
CA THR A 137 -9.18 7.42 1.76
C THR A 137 -7.77 7.54 1.20
N VAL A 138 -7.63 7.93 -0.07
CA VAL A 138 -6.34 8.19 -0.73
C VAL A 138 -5.52 9.21 0.07
N LYS A 139 -6.13 10.33 0.46
CA LYS A 139 -5.45 11.36 1.26
C LYS A 139 -4.93 10.82 2.59
N SER A 140 -5.75 10.04 3.30
CA SER A 140 -5.35 9.43 4.57
C SER A 140 -4.17 8.47 4.39
N ILE A 141 -4.21 7.61 3.36
CA ILE A 141 -3.13 6.66 3.05
C ILE A 141 -1.82 7.41 2.75
N ILE A 142 -1.87 8.47 1.94
CA ILE A 142 -0.69 9.27 1.62
C ILE A 142 -0.12 9.92 2.89
N ASN A 143 -0.96 10.52 3.73
CA ASN A 143 -0.52 11.13 4.98
C ASN A 143 0.09 10.13 5.94
N GLU A 144 -0.44 8.92 6.00
CA GLU A 144 0.07 7.84 6.84
C GLU A 144 1.43 7.36 6.34
N ALA A 145 1.57 7.07 5.05
CA ALA A 145 2.84 6.67 4.46
C ALA A 145 3.91 7.76 4.56
N GLU A 146 3.60 9.00 4.19
CA GLU A 146 4.57 10.09 4.26
C GLU A 146 4.89 10.49 5.72
N GLY A 147 3.94 10.32 6.64
CA GLY A 147 4.13 10.66 8.05
C GLY A 147 5.18 9.81 8.76
N LEU A 148 5.44 8.61 8.24
CA LEU A 148 6.45 7.66 8.75
C LEU A 148 7.88 7.98 8.30
N ILE A 149 8.05 8.90 7.37
CA ILE A 149 9.36 9.36 6.90
C ILE A 149 9.95 10.35 7.94
N LYS A 150 11.29 10.36 8.05
CA LYS A 150 12.02 11.33 8.88
C LYS A 150 12.01 12.74 8.32
#